data_AF-A0A1G2BBN3-F1
#
_entry.id   AF-A0A1G2BBN3-F1
#
_cell.length_a   1.000
_cell.length_b   1.000
_cell.length_c   1.000
_cell.angle_alpha   90.00
_cell.angle_beta   90.00
_cell.angle_gamma   90.00
#
_symmetry.space_group_name_H-M   'P 1'
#
loop_
_entity.id
_entity.type
_entity.pdbx_description
1 polymer ?
#
loop_
_entity_poly.entity_id
_entity_poly.type
_entity_poly.pdbx_seq_one_letter_code
_entity_poly.pdbx_strand_id
1 'polypeptide(L)'
;MKRLSAFIFGFGITGVILIIGCIFFFYVTSPNRYNVLVVGSDQRGSERARSDVMFVLSIPKQGDKNPFMLSIPRDTKVEDAEWGLQKMTHFYALGDRPDDGKELGNIDLTKKEVENLLDIEIDATVEVTFQSFAELVDALGGVAIEQRADTGEQFNGVDTSALTGKTISGEEALTVIRDRFTGGRSDFNRQADERQVFQGLFNKIKKPAQAQQLLNYFTDSAQARLHYKKVKVVRFLIGALIARKGSVSIAGMDQESLPGQSDYIYTPDFGKELYYWVADEEAIKNLVDKNFR
;
A
#
# COMPACT_ATOMS: atom_id res chain seq x y z
N MET A 1 31.75 45.71 26.52
CA MET A 1 30.62 44.75 26.46
C MET A 1 29.42 45.31 25.69
N LYS A 2 29.56 45.59 24.38
CA LYS A 2 28.45 46.10 23.52
C LYS A 2 28.48 45.54 22.08
N ARG A 3 28.96 44.31 21.89
CA ARG A 3 29.05 43.68 20.55
C ARG A 3 28.58 42.22 20.47
N LEU A 4 27.89 41.72 21.50
CA LEU A 4 27.34 40.34 21.49
C LEU A 4 25.82 40.27 21.34
N SER A 5 25.09 41.38 21.45
CA SER A 5 23.62 41.42 21.36
C SER A 5 23.06 41.62 19.95
N ALA A 6 23.88 41.99 18.96
CA ALA A 6 23.43 42.23 17.59
C ALA A 6 23.48 40.98 16.68
N PHE A 7 24.19 39.91 17.08
CA PHE A 7 24.36 38.73 16.25
C PHE A 7 23.27 37.66 16.45
N ILE A 8 22.51 37.73 17.55
CA ILE A 8 21.44 36.77 17.86
C ILE A 8 20.08 37.23 17.30
N PHE A 9 19.89 38.52 16.99
CA PHE A 9 18.63 39.03 16.44
C PHE A 9 18.53 38.98 14.89
N GLY A 10 19.65 38.83 14.17
CA GLY A 10 19.66 38.81 12.69
C GLY A 10 19.27 37.47 12.05
N PHE A 11 19.34 36.37 12.81
CA PHE A 11 18.93 35.03 12.36
C PHE A 11 17.46 34.70 12.68
N GLY A 12 16.82 35.45 13.58
CA GLY A 12 15.50 35.11 14.11
C GLY A 12 14.34 35.33 13.15
N ILE A 13 14.39 36.36 12.30
CA ILE A 13 13.29 36.70 11.38
C ILE A 13 13.57 36.15 9.98
N THR A 14 14.80 36.35 9.47
CA THR A 14 15.20 35.88 8.14
C THR A 14 15.23 34.36 8.05
N GLY A 15 15.68 33.66 9.10
CA GLY A 15 15.65 32.20 9.17
C GLY A 15 14.23 31.64 9.26
N VAL A 16 13.34 32.29 10.00
CA VAL A 16 11.92 31.91 10.11
C VAL A 16 11.18 32.17 8.80
N ILE A 17 11.43 33.28 8.11
CA ILE A 17 10.86 33.56 6.78
C ILE A 17 11.36 32.54 5.75
N LEU A 18 12.62 32.11 5.82
CA LEU A 18 13.17 31.11 4.92
C LEU A 18 12.62 29.71 5.22
N ILE A 19 12.38 29.37 6.48
CA ILE A 19 11.70 28.14 6.90
C ILE A 19 10.23 28.15 6.48
N ILE A 20 9.50 29.25 6.72
CA ILE A 20 8.10 29.42 6.28
C ILE A 20 8.02 29.42 4.76
N GLY A 21 8.99 30.05 4.07
CA GLY A 21 9.11 30.06 2.62
C GLY A 21 9.39 28.67 2.06
N CYS A 22 10.26 27.89 2.70
CA CYS A 22 10.47 26.48 2.36
C CYS A 22 9.23 25.64 2.65
N ILE A 23 8.57 25.80 3.81
CA ILE A 23 7.34 25.08 4.16
C ILE A 23 6.22 25.44 3.17
N PHE A 24 6.08 26.71 2.80
CA PHE A 24 5.09 27.21 1.85
C PHE A 24 5.42 26.76 0.42
N PHE A 25 6.68 26.83 0.00
CA PHE A 25 7.15 26.30 -1.28
C PHE A 25 6.88 24.80 -1.36
N PHE A 26 7.30 24.02 -0.35
CA PHE A 26 7.01 22.59 -0.28
C PHE A 26 5.52 22.29 -0.14
N TYR A 27 4.71 23.17 0.46
CA TYR A 27 3.27 23.03 0.53
C TYR A 27 2.61 23.23 -0.85
N VAL A 28 3.03 24.26 -1.59
CA VAL A 28 2.54 24.61 -2.92
C VAL A 28 3.05 23.65 -4.00
N THR A 29 4.26 23.10 -3.86
CA THR A 29 4.84 22.12 -4.79
C THR A 29 4.58 20.66 -4.38
N SER A 30 3.92 20.43 -3.24
CA SER A 30 3.55 19.07 -2.86
C SER A 30 2.40 18.58 -3.72
N PRO A 31 2.43 17.33 -4.21
CA PRO A 31 1.21 16.71 -4.75
C PRO A 31 0.10 16.78 -3.70
N ASN A 32 -1.14 17.02 -4.12
CA ASN A 32 -2.31 17.17 -3.23
C ASN A 32 -2.56 15.91 -2.38
N ARG A 33 -1.94 14.80 -2.77
CA ARG A 33 -2.09 13.48 -2.17
C ARG A 33 -0.72 12.93 -1.75
N TYR A 34 -0.76 11.95 -0.85
CA TYR A 34 0.38 11.20 -0.37
C TYR A 34 0.16 9.73 -0.76
N ASN A 35 1.03 9.21 -1.63
CA ASN A 35 0.83 7.90 -2.23
C ASN A 35 1.73 6.86 -1.54
N VAL A 36 1.14 5.79 -1.03
CA VAL A 36 1.84 4.72 -0.32
C VAL A 36 1.62 3.42 -1.06
N LEU A 37 2.70 2.83 -1.59
CA LEU A 37 2.67 1.47 -2.12
C LEU A 37 2.79 0.49 -0.94
N VAL A 38 1.84 -0.42 -0.83
CA VAL A 38 1.86 -1.49 0.16
C VAL A 38 2.02 -2.82 -0.57
N VAL A 39 2.98 -3.61 -0.13
CA VAL A 39 3.30 -4.91 -0.69
C VAL A 39 3.23 -5.96 0.41
N GLY A 40 2.37 -6.95 0.22
CA GLY A 40 2.24 -8.13 1.06
C GLY A 40 3.05 -9.28 0.50
N SER A 41 4.03 -9.81 1.25
CA SER A 41 4.91 -10.89 0.80
C SER A 41 4.79 -12.17 1.63
N ASP A 42 4.81 -13.34 0.98
CA ASP A 42 4.95 -14.67 1.63
C ASP A 42 6.43 -15.01 1.87
N GLN A 43 7.24 -14.06 2.35
CA GLN A 43 8.64 -14.35 2.65
C GLN A 43 8.72 -15.22 3.91
N ARG A 44 9.30 -16.41 3.79
CA ARG A 44 9.58 -17.33 4.91
C ARG A 44 11.08 -17.52 5.04
N GLY A 45 11.69 -16.91 6.06
CA GLY A 45 13.14 -17.02 6.27
C GLY A 45 13.93 -16.46 5.08
N SER A 46 14.81 -17.28 4.50
CA SER A 46 15.67 -16.92 3.36
C SER A 46 15.11 -17.33 1.99
N GLU A 47 13.83 -17.72 1.91
CA GLU A 47 13.21 -18.07 0.62
C GLU A 47 12.86 -16.83 -0.21
N ARG A 48 12.90 -16.98 -1.54
CA ARG A 48 12.51 -15.93 -2.49
C ARG A 48 11.04 -15.58 -2.29
N ALA A 49 10.79 -14.34 -1.91
CA ALA A 49 9.46 -13.84 -1.63
C ALA A 49 8.71 -13.49 -2.92
N ARG A 50 7.41 -13.77 -2.95
CA ARG A 50 6.47 -13.24 -3.96
C ARG A 50 5.53 -12.26 -3.30
N SER A 51 5.20 -11.16 -3.98
CA SER A 51 4.15 -10.24 -3.54
C SER A 51 2.79 -10.79 -3.97
N ASP A 52 2.04 -11.36 -3.03
CA ASP A 52 0.72 -11.91 -3.32
C ASP A 52 -0.39 -10.86 -3.19
N VAL A 53 -0.13 -9.77 -2.47
CA VAL A 53 -1.03 -8.62 -2.28
C VAL A 53 -0.27 -7.34 -2.60
N MET A 54 -0.85 -6.47 -3.42
CA MET A 54 -0.26 -5.18 -3.79
C MET A 54 -1.34 -4.14 -3.99
N PHE A 55 -1.19 -2.99 -3.34
CA PHE A 55 -2.07 -1.86 -3.56
C PHE A 55 -1.37 -0.53 -3.34
N VAL A 56 -1.91 0.53 -3.96
CA VAL A 56 -1.48 1.90 -3.69
C VAL A 56 -2.58 2.63 -2.92
N LEU A 57 -2.24 3.15 -1.76
CA LEU A 57 -3.09 4.00 -0.95
C LEU A 57 -2.76 5.47 -1.23
N SER A 58 -3.74 6.22 -1.72
CA SER A 58 -3.64 7.65 -2.01
C SER A 58 -4.42 8.45 -0.97
N ILE A 59 -3.68 9.12 -0.09
CA ILE A 59 -4.23 9.85 1.05
C ILE A 59 -4.25 11.35 0.72
N PRO A 60 -5.42 12.02 0.70
CA PRO A 60 -5.47 13.46 0.46
C PRO A 60 -4.86 14.21 1.65
N LYS A 61 -4.06 15.25 1.37
CA LYS A 61 -3.43 16.07 2.42
C LYS A 61 -4.40 17.06 3.05
N GLN A 62 -5.43 17.49 2.32
CA GLN A 62 -6.48 18.42 2.74
C GLN A 62 -7.78 18.22 1.95
N GLY A 63 -8.91 18.65 2.53
CA GLY A 63 -10.22 18.73 1.88
C GLY A 63 -11.10 17.50 2.10
N ASP A 64 -12.36 17.58 1.66
CA ASP A 64 -13.40 16.56 1.89
C ASP A 64 -13.28 15.30 0.99
N LYS A 65 -12.11 15.07 0.39
CA LYS A 65 -11.88 13.88 -0.43
C LYS A 65 -11.58 12.68 0.46
N ASN A 66 -12.17 11.52 0.14
CA ASN A 66 -11.81 10.27 0.78
C ASN A 66 -10.41 9.80 0.33
N PRO A 67 -9.69 9.05 1.19
CA PRO A 67 -8.59 8.20 0.77
C PRO A 67 -9.05 7.21 -0.30
N PHE A 68 -8.17 6.91 -1.25
CA PHE A 68 -8.44 5.99 -2.34
C PHE A 68 -7.43 4.85 -2.31
N MET A 69 -7.88 3.62 -2.49
CA MET A 69 -7.03 2.43 -2.60
C MET A 69 -7.19 1.79 -3.97
N LEU A 70 -6.06 1.59 -4.65
CA LEU A 70 -6.00 0.86 -5.91
C LEU A 70 -5.32 -0.48 -5.70
N SER A 71 -6.06 -1.59 -5.77
CA SER A 71 -5.48 -2.92 -5.76
C SER A 71 -4.85 -3.22 -7.13
N ILE A 72 -3.60 -3.67 -7.14
CA ILE A 72 -2.87 -4.05 -8.36
C ILE A 72 -2.82 -5.57 -8.42
N PRO A 73 -3.46 -6.21 -9.42
CA PRO A 73 -3.40 -7.66 -9.58
C PRO A 73 -1.95 -8.14 -9.74
N ARG A 74 -1.58 -9.21 -9.03
CA ARG A 74 -0.23 -9.78 -9.07
C ARG A 74 0.24 -10.17 -10.49
N ASP A 75 -0.72 -10.59 -11.31
CA ASP A 75 -0.52 -11.10 -12.67
C ASP A 75 -0.58 -9.97 -13.72
N THR A 76 -0.58 -8.70 -13.27
CA THR A 76 -0.55 -7.53 -14.16
C THR A 76 0.66 -7.62 -15.09
N LYS A 77 0.38 -7.52 -16.39
CA LYS A 77 1.37 -7.51 -17.46
C LYS A 77 2.22 -6.25 -17.36
N VAL A 78 3.54 -6.43 -17.34
CA VAL A 78 4.51 -5.33 -17.39
C VAL A 78 5.57 -5.69 -18.42
N GLU A 79 5.89 -4.72 -19.28
CA GLU A 79 7.03 -4.81 -20.19
C GLU A 79 8.13 -3.90 -19.63
N ASP A 80 9.18 -4.51 -19.08
CA ASP A 80 10.34 -3.78 -18.59
C ASP A 80 11.52 -3.93 -19.55
N ALA A 81 12.29 -2.85 -19.72
CA ALA A 81 13.38 -2.81 -20.68
C ALA A 81 14.54 -3.77 -20.34
N GLU A 82 14.72 -4.10 -19.06
CA GLU A 82 15.77 -4.97 -18.56
C GLU A 82 15.28 -6.42 -18.40
N TRP A 83 14.04 -6.60 -17.94
CA TRP A 83 13.48 -7.91 -17.56
C TRP A 83 12.50 -8.49 -18.57
N GLY A 84 12.19 -7.76 -19.65
CA GLY A 84 11.25 -8.15 -20.68
C GLY A 84 9.82 -8.25 -20.17
N LEU A 85 9.05 -9.17 -20.74
CA LEU A 85 7.67 -9.43 -20.35
C LEU A 85 7.62 -10.13 -18.99
N GLN A 86 7.14 -9.42 -17.98
CA GLN A 86 7.00 -9.93 -16.62
C GLN A 86 5.59 -9.72 -16.08
N LYS A 87 5.32 -10.40 -14.97
CA LYS A 87 4.17 -10.11 -14.11
C LYS A 87 4.60 -9.18 -13.00
N MET A 88 3.73 -8.27 -12.56
CA MET A 88 4.02 -7.31 -11.50
C MET A 88 4.60 -7.97 -10.23
N THR A 89 4.11 -9.15 -9.85
CA THR A 89 4.61 -9.91 -8.68
C THR A 89 6.07 -10.38 -8.81
N HIS A 90 6.60 -10.52 -10.03
CA HIS A 90 7.97 -10.98 -10.24
C HIS A 90 8.99 -9.92 -9.86
N PHE A 91 8.71 -8.62 -10.02
CA PHE A 91 9.67 -7.56 -9.71
C PHE A 91 10.10 -7.55 -8.25
N TYR A 92 9.21 -7.98 -7.35
CA TYR A 92 9.55 -8.17 -5.95
C TYR A 92 10.65 -9.23 -5.76
N ALA A 93 10.53 -10.37 -6.43
CA ALA A 93 11.51 -11.45 -6.37
C ALA A 93 12.79 -11.15 -7.18
N LEU A 94 12.67 -10.38 -8.26
CA LEU A 94 13.79 -10.03 -9.14
C LEU A 94 14.75 -9.03 -8.50
N GLY A 95 14.24 -8.12 -7.66
CA GLY A 95 15.07 -7.20 -6.88
C GLY A 95 15.88 -7.87 -5.75
N ASP A 96 15.61 -9.15 -5.45
CA ASP A 96 16.29 -9.92 -4.40
C ASP A 96 17.60 -10.56 -4.87
N ARG A 97 18.13 -10.13 -6.01
CA ARG A 97 19.35 -10.68 -6.63
C ARG A 97 20.58 -10.00 -6.00
N PRO A 98 21.32 -10.67 -5.10
CA PRO A 98 22.45 -10.06 -4.39
C PRO A 98 23.72 -9.99 -5.26
N ASP A 99 23.77 -10.76 -6.35
CA ASP A 99 24.99 -11.11 -7.07
C ASP A 99 25.25 -10.29 -8.35
N ASP A 100 24.39 -9.33 -8.69
CA ASP A 100 24.53 -8.53 -9.92
C ASP A 100 25.05 -7.09 -9.70
N GLY A 101 25.39 -6.72 -8.46
CA GLY A 101 25.94 -5.41 -8.13
C GLY A 101 24.95 -4.25 -8.32
N LYS A 102 23.64 -4.53 -8.38
CA LYS A 102 22.59 -3.53 -8.58
C LYS A 102 22.12 -2.92 -7.25
N GLU A 103 21.79 -1.64 -7.28
CA GLU A 103 21.50 -0.81 -6.09
C GLU A 103 20.04 -0.85 -5.60
N LEU A 104 19.12 -1.54 -6.30
CA LEU A 104 17.68 -1.52 -5.99
C LEU A 104 17.26 -2.82 -5.28
N GLY A 105 16.72 -2.69 -4.07
CA GLY A 105 16.11 -3.82 -3.36
C GLY A 105 14.73 -4.20 -3.91
N ASN A 106 14.20 -5.36 -3.48
CA ASN A 106 12.92 -5.98 -3.87
C ASN A 106 11.77 -4.97 -4.03
N ILE A 107 11.61 -4.12 -3.01
CA ILE A 107 10.55 -3.13 -2.94
C ILE A 107 10.76 -1.93 -3.88
N ASP A 108 12.00 -1.57 -4.19
CA ASP A 108 12.33 -0.41 -5.01
C ASP A 108 12.10 -0.68 -6.51
N LEU A 109 12.42 -1.89 -6.97
CA LEU A 109 12.10 -2.31 -8.34
C LEU A 109 10.59 -2.42 -8.54
N THR A 110 9.88 -3.00 -7.56
CA THR A 110 8.42 -3.04 -7.56
C THR A 110 7.81 -1.64 -7.58
N LYS A 111 8.34 -0.72 -6.76
CA LYS A 111 7.94 0.70 -6.75
C LYS A 111 8.11 1.35 -8.12
N LYS A 112 9.27 1.15 -8.76
CA LYS A 112 9.56 1.70 -10.09
C LYS A 112 8.51 1.26 -11.11
N GLU A 113 8.18 -0.04 -11.16
CA GLU A 113 7.20 -0.53 -12.12
C GLU A 113 5.77 -0.08 -11.83
N VAL A 114 5.41 0.10 -10.56
CA VAL A 114 4.13 0.71 -10.18
C VAL A 114 4.08 2.19 -10.57
N GLU A 115 5.16 2.94 -10.36
CA GLU A 115 5.27 4.35 -10.78
C GLU A 115 5.15 4.47 -12.31
N ASN A 116 5.79 3.57 -13.06
CA ASN A 116 5.69 3.52 -14.53
C ASN A 116 4.28 3.16 -15.00
N LEU A 117 3.65 2.15 -14.39
CA LEU A 117 2.31 1.69 -14.76
C LEU A 117 1.24 2.77 -14.54
N LEU A 118 1.36 3.53 -13.46
CA LEU A 118 0.35 4.51 -13.04
C LEU A 118 0.69 5.94 -13.43
N ASP A 119 1.92 6.24 -13.84
CA ASP A 119 2.42 7.60 -14.09
C ASP A 119 2.18 8.54 -12.87
N ILE A 120 2.60 8.05 -11.69
CA ILE A 120 2.52 8.76 -10.40
C ILE A 120 3.82 8.67 -9.62
N GLU A 121 4.05 9.59 -8.69
CA GLU A 121 5.10 9.46 -7.68
C GLU A 121 4.59 8.67 -6.46
N ILE A 122 5.35 7.67 -6.02
CA ILE A 122 5.14 6.95 -4.77
C ILE A 122 5.97 7.56 -3.65
N ASP A 123 5.31 7.93 -2.56
CA ASP A 123 5.90 8.62 -1.41
C ASP A 123 6.51 7.70 -0.37
N ALA A 124 5.88 6.57 -0.12
CA ALA A 124 6.42 5.59 0.80
C ALA A 124 6.09 4.19 0.32
N THR A 125 6.92 3.25 0.76
CA THR A 125 6.68 1.83 0.56
C THR A 125 6.53 1.16 1.92
N VAL A 126 5.55 0.26 2.03
CA VAL A 126 5.32 -0.57 3.20
C VAL A 126 5.43 -2.01 2.77
N GLU A 127 6.36 -2.74 3.37
CA GLU A 127 6.45 -4.18 3.22
C GLU A 127 5.81 -4.85 4.44
N VAL A 128 4.86 -5.74 4.19
CA VAL A 128 4.13 -6.47 5.23
C VAL A 128 4.26 -7.97 4.94
N THR A 129 4.88 -8.70 5.85
CA THR A 129 4.83 -10.17 5.78
C THR A 129 3.45 -10.67 6.18
N PHE A 130 3.08 -11.89 5.79
CA PHE A 130 1.83 -12.50 6.25
C PHE A 130 1.71 -12.58 7.77
N GLN A 131 2.82 -12.87 8.44
CA GLN A 131 2.86 -12.83 9.90
C GLN A 131 2.59 -11.42 10.41
N SER A 132 3.22 -10.40 9.83
CA SER A 132 3.00 -9.02 10.23
C SER A 132 1.57 -8.54 10.01
N PHE A 133 0.93 -9.00 8.93
CA PHE A 133 -0.46 -8.70 8.67
C PHE A 133 -1.37 -9.28 9.76
N ALA A 134 -1.16 -10.55 10.15
CA ALA A 134 -1.94 -11.17 11.20
C ALA A 134 -1.75 -10.44 12.55
N GLU A 135 -0.51 -10.19 12.94
CA GLU A 135 -0.19 -9.44 14.16
C GLU A 135 -0.81 -8.04 14.18
N LEU A 136 -0.83 -7.35 13.04
CA LEU A 136 -1.43 -6.02 12.89
C LEU A 136 -2.94 -6.06 13.15
N VAL A 137 -3.63 -7.02 12.55
CA VAL A 137 -5.07 -7.20 12.71
C VAL A 137 -5.40 -7.47 14.18
N ASP A 138 -4.63 -8.35 14.84
CA ASP A 138 -4.81 -8.67 16.25
C ASP A 138 -4.52 -7.48 17.17
N ALA A 139 -3.47 -6.69 16.88
CA ALA A 139 -3.14 -5.49 17.63
C ALA A 139 -4.25 -4.43 17.56
N LEU A 140 -5.00 -4.39 16.45
CA LEU A 140 -6.18 -3.54 16.27
C LEU A 140 -7.46 -4.17 16.87
N GLY A 141 -7.37 -5.35 17.47
CA GLY A 141 -8.46 -6.09 18.10
C GLY A 141 -9.34 -6.84 17.10
N GLY A 142 -8.76 -7.38 16.03
CA GLY A 142 -9.45 -8.12 14.97
C GLY A 142 -10.08 -7.23 13.90
N VAL A 143 -10.76 -7.83 12.92
CA VAL A 143 -11.49 -7.10 11.85
C VAL A 143 -12.89 -7.69 11.66
N ALA A 144 -13.90 -6.86 11.43
CA ALA A 144 -15.24 -7.35 11.16
C ALA A 144 -15.39 -7.81 9.70
N ILE A 145 -15.98 -9.00 9.50
CA ILE A 145 -16.39 -9.49 8.19
C ILE A 145 -17.90 -9.40 8.11
N GLU A 146 -18.42 -8.59 7.19
CA GLU A 146 -19.86 -8.37 7.05
C GLU A 146 -20.51 -9.44 6.19
N GLN A 147 -19.94 -9.72 5.01
CA GLN A 147 -20.52 -10.67 4.07
C GLN A 147 -19.42 -11.50 3.40
N ARG A 148 -19.62 -12.82 3.36
CA ARG A 148 -18.84 -13.73 2.55
C ARG A 148 -19.77 -14.78 1.97
N ALA A 149 -19.60 -15.11 0.69
CA ALA A 149 -20.34 -16.20 0.08
C ALA A 149 -20.01 -17.51 0.80
N ASP A 150 -21.05 -18.26 1.19
CA ASP A 150 -20.89 -19.60 1.76
C ASP A 150 -20.51 -20.57 0.66
N THR A 151 -19.33 -21.18 0.83
CA THR A 151 -18.76 -22.13 -0.13
C THR A 151 -18.87 -23.58 0.35
N GLY A 152 -19.26 -23.82 1.60
CA GLY A 152 -19.31 -25.16 2.20
C GLY A 152 -17.96 -25.92 2.24
N GLU A 153 -16.86 -25.26 1.86
CA GLU A 153 -15.51 -25.82 1.76
C GLU A 153 -14.55 -24.99 2.62
N GLN A 154 -13.53 -25.66 3.17
CA GLN A 154 -12.53 -25.04 4.03
C GLN A 154 -11.27 -24.65 3.25
N PHE A 155 -10.74 -23.47 3.56
CA PHE A 155 -9.42 -23.04 3.09
C PHE A 155 -8.45 -23.03 4.27
N ASN A 156 -7.30 -23.70 4.15
CA ASN A 156 -6.34 -23.90 5.25
C ASN A 156 -6.97 -24.44 6.56
N GLY A 157 -7.99 -25.30 6.46
CA GLY A 157 -8.68 -25.87 7.63
C GLY A 157 -9.66 -24.91 8.32
N VAL A 158 -9.88 -23.72 7.76
CA VAL A 158 -10.87 -22.76 8.25
C VAL A 158 -12.07 -22.77 7.33
N ASP A 159 -13.24 -23.01 7.92
CA ASP A 159 -14.51 -22.73 7.26
C ASP A 159 -14.73 -21.21 7.21
N THR A 160 -14.40 -20.61 6.07
CA THR A 160 -14.44 -19.16 5.93
C THR A 160 -15.88 -18.62 5.89
N SER A 161 -16.89 -19.43 5.58
CA SER A 161 -18.28 -18.97 5.57
C SER A 161 -18.81 -18.71 6.99
N ALA A 162 -18.33 -19.51 7.95
CA ALA A 162 -18.62 -19.36 9.38
C ALA A 162 -18.05 -18.07 10.01
N LEU A 163 -17.23 -17.31 9.27
CA LEU A 163 -16.66 -16.03 9.69
C LEU A 163 -17.58 -14.83 9.43
N THR A 164 -18.63 -15.01 8.63
CA THR A 164 -19.58 -13.94 8.30
C THR A 164 -20.27 -13.38 9.56
N GLY A 165 -20.30 -12.06 9.68
CA GLY A 165 -20.87 -11.34 10.83
C GLY A 165 -19.97 -11.33 12.08
N LYS A 166 -18.76 -11.87 12.02
CA LYS A 166 -17.83 -11.94 13.18
C LYS A 166 -16.72 -10.91 13.08
N THR A 167 -16.18 -10.56 14.25
CA THR A 167 -14.83 -9.98 14.33
C THR A 167 -13.84 -11.12 14.35
N ILE A 168 -12.96 -11.17 13.35
CA ILE A 168 -12.02 -12.26 13.13
C ILE A 168 -10.61 -11.85 13.53
N SER A 169 -9.80 -12.85 13.91
CA SER A 169 -8.38 -12.68 14.23
C SER A 169 -7.55 -12.40 12.98
N GLY A 170 -6.27 -12.07 13.18
CA GLY A 170 -5.33 -11.86 12.09
C GLY A 170 -5.08 -13.09 11.23
N GLU A 171 -5.01 -14.28 11.85
CA GLU A 171 -4.85 -15.54 11.13
C GLU A 171 -6.08 -15.86 10.26
N GLU A 172 -7.28 -15.64 10.81
CA GLU A 172 -8.53 -15.78 10.07
C GLU A 172 -8.61 -14.75 8.94
N ALA A 173 -8.23 -13.49 9.19
CA ALA A 173 -8.21 -12.43 8.17
C ALA A 173 -7.23 -12.73 7.04
N LEU A 174 -6.05 -13.26 7.37
CA LEU A 174 -5.06 -13.70 6.40
C LEU A 174 -5.61 -14.84 5.55
N THR A 175 -6.29 -15.79 6.17
CA THR A 175 -6.93 -16.92 5.48
C THR A 175 -8.01 -16.42 4.51
N VAL A 176 -8.82 -15.46 4.96
CA VAL A 176 -9.89 -14.81 4.18
C VAL A 176 -9.37 -14.15 2.90
N ILE A 177 -8.28 -13.37 2.97
CA ILE A 177 -7.74 -12.64 1.81
C ILE A 177 -6.91 -13.51 0.85
N ARG A 178 -6.52 -14.71 1.27
CA ARG A 178 -5.72 -15.67 0.47
C ARG A 178 -6.56 -16.71 -0.26
N ASP A 179 -7.78 -16.96 0.19
CA ASP A 179 -8.67 -17.94 -0.41
C ASP A 179 -9.14 -17.49 -1.81
N ARG A 180 -8.78 -18.28 -2.83
CA ARG A 180 -9.04 -17.97 -4.25
C ARG A 180 -10.10 -18.84 -4.89
N PHE A 181 -10.08 -20.14 -4.61
CA PHE A 181 -10.75 -21.15 -5.46
C PHE A 181 -11.71 -22.06 -4.69
N THR A 182 -11.77 -21.93 -3.37
CA THR A 182 -12.65 -22.72 -2.51
C THR A 182 -14.10 -22.53 -2.97
N GLY A 183 -14.83 -23.62 -3.24
CA GLY A 183 -16.21 -23.62 -3.70
C GLY A 183 -16.48 -22.90 -5.02
N GLY A 184 -15.53 -22.85 -5.95
CA GLY A 184 -15.74 -22.22 -7.28
C GLY A 184 -15.68 -20.69 -7.27
N ARG A 185 -15.09 -20.10 -6.22
CA ARG A 185 -14.81 -18.66 -6.15
C ARG A 185 -13.91 -18.19 -7.28
N SER A 186 -14.08 -16.93 -7.66
CA SER A 186 -13.24 -16.20 -8.62
C SER A 186 -12.28 -15.25 -7.91
N ASP A 187 -11.27 -14.75 -8.63
CA ASP A 187 -10.37 -13.72 -8.08
C ASP A 187 -11.15 -12.43 -7.71
N PHE A 188 -12.30 -12.15 -8.35
CA PHE A 188 -13.18 -11.04 -7.95
C PHE A 188 -13.74 -11.22 -6.54
N ASN A 189 -14.04 -12.46 -6.13
CA ASN A 189 -14.51 -12.74 -4.77
C ASN A 189 -13.39 -12.49 -3.76
N ARG A 190 -12.17 -12.97 -4.05
CA ARG A 190 -11.00 -12.70 -3.21
C ARG A 190 -10.74 -11.20 -3.08
N GLN A 191 -10.80 -10.47 -4.18
CA GLN A 191 -10.65 -9.01 -4.16
C GLN A 191 -11.72 -8.39 -3.26
N ALA A 192 -12.98 -8.83 -3.34
CA ALA A 192 -14.04 -8.33 -2.46
C ALA A 192 -13.76 -8.59 -0.96
N ASP A 193 -13.24 -9.77 -0.61
CA ASP A 193 -12.82 -10.09 0.75
C ASP A 193 -11.68 -9.15 1.21
N GLU A 194 -10.68 -8.96 0.35
CA GLU A 194 -9.56 -8.04 0.57
C GLU A 194 -10.06 -6.60 0.82
N ARG A 195 -11.02 -6.13 0.02
CA ARG A 195 -11.65 -4.81 0.20
C ARG A 195 -12.27 -4.66 1.58
N GLN A 196 -13.10 -5.61 1.97
CA GLN A 196 -13.83 -5.55 3.23
C GLN A 196 -12.88 -5.58 4.44
N VAL A 197 -11.85 -6.43 4.39
CA VAL A 197 -10.82 -6.50 5.43
C VAL A 197 -10.08 -5.16 5.57
N PHE A 198 -9.61 -4.58 4.47
CA PHE A 198 -8.91 -3.29 4.54
C PHE A 198 -9.82 -2.14 4.98
N GLN A 199 -11.08 -2.10 4.53
CA GLN A 199 -12.05 -1.11 5.01
C GLN A 199 -12.30 -1.25 6.52
N GLY A 200 -12.44 -2.48 7.03
CA GLY A 200 -12.59 -2.75 8.45
C GLY A 200 -11.38 -2.29 9.28
N LEU A 201 -10.17 -2.60 8.82
CA LEU A 201 -8.92 -2.15 9.46
C LEU A 201 -8.80 -0.62 9.43
N PHE A 202 -9.13 0.00 8.31
CA PHE A 202 -9.08 1.44 8.16
C PHE A 202 -10.05 2.16 9.10
N ASN A 203 -11.28 1.65 9.23
CA ASN A 203 -12.27 2.17 10.18
C ASN A 203 -11.79 2.09 11.64
N LYS A 204 -10.96 1.09 11.98
CA LYS A 204 -10.34 1.00 13.30
C LYS A 204 -9.25 2.05 13.50
N ILE A 205 -8.38 2.27 12.51
CA ILE A 205 -7.24 3.20 12.59
C ILE A 205 -7.70 4.67 12.69
N LYS A 206 -8.91 5.02 12.25
CA LYS A 206 -9.50 6.36 12.46
C LYS A 206 -9.55 6.78 13.94
N LYS A 207 -9.56 5.82 14.86
CA LYS A 207 -9.56 6.07 16.30
C LYS A 207 -8.13 6.38 16.77
N PRO A 208 -7.90 7.50 17.50
CA PRO A 208 -6.55 7.93 17.89
C PRO A 208 -5.72 6.88 18.66
N ALA A 209 -6.35 6.08 19.52
CA ALA A 209 -5.66 5.03 20.27
C ALA A 209 -5.13 3.93 19.34
N GLN A 210 -5.93 3.52 18.35
CA GLN A 210 -5.58 2.52 17.35
C GLN A 210 -4.50 3.02 16.39
N ALA A 211 -4.53 4.30 16.01
CA ALA A 211 -3.45 4.92 15.23
C ALA A 211 -2.11 4.92 15.99
N GLN A 212 -2.14 5.15 17.31
CA GLN A 212 -0.93 5.06 18.13
C GLN A 212 -0.43 3.61 18.25
N GLN A 213 -1.33 2.65 18.42
CA GLN A 213 -0.98 1.22 18.42
C GLN A 213 -0.32 0.80 17.11
N LEU A 214 -0.85 1.26 15.97
CA LEU A 214 -0.29 1.03 14.65
C LEU A 214 1.14 1.58 14.53
N LEU A 215 1.37 2.82 14.99
CA LEU A 215 2.69 3.43 14.97
C LEU A 215 3.69 2.67 15.84
N ASN A 216 3.27 2.24 17.04
CA ASN A 216 4.11 1.43 17.92
C ASN A 216 4.46 0.10 17.25
N TYR A 217 3.48 -0.57 16.62
CA TYR A 217 3.72 -1.82 15.89
C TYR A 217 4.79 -1.67 14.80
N PHE A 218 4.68 -0.65 13.94
CA PHE A 218 5.69 -0.42 12.90
C PHE A 218 7.05 0.05 13.43
N THR A 219 7.09 0.60 14.64
CA THR A 219 8.35 1.03 15.27
C THR A 219 9.07 -0.14 15.93
N ASP A 220 8.31 -1.05 16.53
CA ASP A 220 8.82 -2.14 17.38
C ASP A 220 8.89 -3.50 16.66
N SER A 221 8.13 -3.69 15.57
CA SER A 221 8.09 -4.95 14.81
C SER A 221 9.32 -5.10 13.94
N ALA A 222 10.09 -6.18 14.18
CA ALA A 222 11.19 -6.57 13.31
C ALA A 222 10.72 -7.10 11.93
N GLN A 223 9.45 -7.47 11.81
CA GLN A 223 8.88 -8.12 10.63
C GLN A 223 8.15 -7.15 9.70
N ALA A 224 7.68 -6.02 10.23
CA ALA A 224 7.04 -4.97 9.44
C ALA A 224 8.07 -3.89 9.09
N ARG A 225 8.40 -3.74 7.81
CA ARG A 225 9.41 -2.79 7.36
C ARG A 225 8.76 -1.59 6.69
N LEU A 226 8.82 -0.44 7.36
CA LEU A 226 8.43 0.84 6.78
C LEU A 226 9.62 1.45 6.05
N HIS A 227 9.62 1.41 4.72
CA HIS A 227 10.66 2.01 3.90
C HIS A 227 10.22 3.42 3.51
N TYR A 228 10.83 4.41 4.15
CA TYR A 228 10.52 5.81 3.91
C TYR A 228 11.79 6.64 3.79
N LYS A 229 11.80 7.58 2.84
CA LYS A 229 12.79 8.66 2.86
C LYS A 229 12.45 9.59 4.03
N LYS A 230 13.42 9.90 4.90
CA LYS A 230 13.21 10.75 6.11
C LYS A 230 12.42 12.04 5.84
N VAL A 231 12.63 12.66 4.68
CA VAL A 231 11.92 13.88 4.23
C VAL A 231 10.42 13.62 4.01
N LYS A 232 10.04 12.43 3.55
CA LYS A 232 8.64 12.05 3.28
C LYS A 232 7.87 11.68 4.55
N VAL A 233 8.52 11.12 5.60
CA VAL A 233 7.86 10.88 6.90
C VAL A 233 7.53 12.15 7.66
N VAL A 234 8.39 13.17 7.63
CA VAL A 234 8.05 14.48 8.20
C VAL A 234 6.81 15.05 7.50
N ARG A 235 6.69 14.87 6.17
CA ARG A 235 5.51 15.28 5.38
C ARG A 235 4.26 14.46 5.72
N PHE A 236 4.39 13.14 5.91
CA PHE A 236 3.30 12.27 6.36
C PHE A 236 2.76 12.70 7.73
N LEU A 237 3.64 12.95 8.71
CA LEU A 237 3.26 13.39 10.04
C LEU A 237 2.59 14.76 10.03
N ILE A 238 3.06 15.69 9.18
CA ILE A 238 2.41 16.99 8.97
C ILE A 238 1.02 16.80 8.33
N GLY A 239 0.90 15.94 7.31
CA GLY A 239 -0.39 15.60 6.69
C GLY A 239 -1.38 14.99 7.69
N ALA A 240 -0.92 14.06 8.54
CA ALA A 240 -1.72 13.45 9.59
C ALA A 240 -2.17 14.46 10.66
N LEU A 241 -1.31 15.41 11.03
CA LEU A 241 -1.64 16.51 11.95
C LEU A 241 -2.67 17.48 11.35
N ILE A 242 -2.64 17.69 10.03
CA ILE A 242 -3.61 18.53 9.31
C ILE A 242 -4.95 17.81 9.15
N ALA A 243 -4.95 16.51 8.80
CA ALA A 243 -6.16 15.69 8.78
C ALA A 243 -6.87 15.68 10.15
N ARG A 244 -6.08 15.67 11.24
CA ARG A 244 -6.57 15.77 12.63
C ARG A 244 -7.26 17.11 12.97
N LYS A 245 -7.03 18.19 12.20
CA LYS A 245 -7.67 19.50 12.42
C LYS A 245 -9.07 19.66 11.79
N GLY A 246 -9.62 18.61 11.17
CA GLY A 246 -11.07 18.51 10.93
C GLY A 246 -11.56 18.85 9.52
N SER A 247 -10.67 18.94 8.53
CA SER A 247 -11.04 19.22 7.14
C SER A 247 -10.72 18.07 6.17
N VAL A 248 -10.45 16.86 6.69
CA VAL A 248 -10.45 15.63 5.90
C VAL A 248 -11.53 14.73 6.47
N SER A 249 -12.66 14.63 5.76
CA SER A 249 -13.67 13.63 6.03
C SER A 249 -13.09 12.26 5.74
N ILE A 250 -12.59 11.57 6.76
CA ILE A 250 -12.24 10.15 6.66
C ILE A 250 -13.51 9.32 6.93
N ALA A 251 -14.64 9.66 6.31
CA ALA A 251 -15.89 8.94 6.52
C ALA A 251 -15.84 7.54 5.88
N GLY A 252 -15.12 7.40 4.75
CA GLY A 252 -14.91 6.14 4.04
C GLY A 252 -13.54 6.06 3.34
N MET A 253 -13.30 4.95 2.66
CA MET A 253 -12.19 4.79 1.71
C MET A 253 -12.78 4.28 0.41
N ASP A 254 -12.53 5.00 -0.67
CA ASP A 254 -12.91 4.57 -2.01
C ASP A 254 -11.89 3.50 -2.45
N GLN A 255 -12.34 2.45 -3.11
CA GLN A 255 -11.45 1.38 -3.55
C GLN A 255 -11.84 0.83 -4.91
N GLU A 256 -10.84 0.64 -5.75
CA GLU A 256 -10.98 -0.03 -7.04
C GLU A 256 -9.82 -1.00 -7.26
N SER A 257 -10.00 -1.93 -8.19
CA SER A 257 -8.92 -2.75 -8.71
C SER A 257 -8.43 -2.15 -10.02
N LEU A 258 -7.17 -2.36 -10.36
CA LEU A 258 -6.58 -1.87 -11.61
C LEU A 258 -7.45 -2.30 -12.80
N PRO A 259 -8.02 -1.36 -13.58
CA PRO A 259 -8.89 -1.69 -14.69
C PRO A 259 -8.10 -2.42 -15.78
N GLY A 260 -8.76 -3.37 -16.43
CA GLY A 260 -8.13 -4.24 -17.40
C GLY A 260 -8.94 -5.48 -17.66
N GLN A 261 -8.31 -6.42 -18.36
CA GLN A 261 -8.91 -7.68 -18.77
C GLN A 261 -7.93 -8.84 -18.65
N SER A 262 -8.48 -10.05 -18.59
CA SER A 262 -7.69 -11.27 -18.59
C SER A 262 -7.24 -11.64 -19.99
N ASP A 263 -6.00 -12.07 -20.14
CA ASP A 263 -5.46 -12.58 -21.40
C ASP A 263 -4.48 -13.75 -21.16
N TYR A 264 -4.25 -14.56 -22.18
CA TYR A 264 -3.26 -15.65 -22.17
C TYR A 264 -2.17 -15.35 -23.19
N ILE A 265 -0.95 -15.11 -22.69
CA ILE A 265 0.17 -14.67 -23.52
C ILE A 265 1.26 -15.75 -23.50
N TYR A 266 1.71 -16.17 -24.68
CA TYR A 266 2.84 -17.08 -24.79
C TYR A 266 4.09 -16.44 -24.20
N THR A 267 4.66 -17.09 -23.18
CA THR A 267 5.83 -16.57 -22.46
C THR A 267 7.02 -17.49 -22.75
N PRO A 268 7.99 -17.07 -23.60
CA PRO A 268 9.09 -17.91 -24.05
C PRO A 268 9.90 -18.54 -22.92
N ASP A 269 10.15 -17.77 -21.83
CA ASP A 269 10.89 -18.22 -20.65
C ASP A 269 10.27 -19.46 -19.98
N PHE A 270 8.97 -19.68 -20.16
CA PHE A 270 8.22 -20.81 -19.61
C PHE A 270 7.76 -21.81 -20.67
N GLY A 271 8.00 -21.52 -21.96
CA GLY A 271 7.61 -22.35 -23.08
C GLY A 271 6.11 -22.61 -23.23
N LYS A 272 5.26 -21.76 -22.63
CA LYS A 272 3.79 -21.95 -22.60
C LYS A 272 3.04 -20.63 -22.48
N GLU A 273 1.74 -20.68 -22.74
CA GLU A 273 0.84 -19.57 -22.43
C GLU A 273 0.63 -19.46 -20.92
N LEU A 274 0.77 -18.24 -20.42
CA LEU A 274 0.49 -17.88 -19.05
C LEU A 274 -0.66 -16.88 -19.00
N TYR A 275 -1.45 -16.95 -17.93
CA TYR A 275 -2.45 -15.95 -17.62
C TYR A 275 -1.79 -14.61 -17.27
N TYR A 276 -2.30 -13.51 -17.83
CA TYR A 276 -1.96 -12.13 -17.51
C TYR A 276 -3.21 -11.29 -17.27
N TRP A 277 -3.06 -10.28 -16.41
CA TRP A 277 -3.98 -9.16 -16.34
C TRP A 277 -3.43 -8.03 -17.21
N VAL A 278 -4.09 -7.73 -18.32
CA VAL A 278 -3.70 -6.67 -19.26
C VAL A 278 -4.46 -5.41 -18.88
N ALA A 279 -3.73 -4.41 -18.41
CA ALA A 279 -4.33 -3.18 -17.89
C ALA A 279 -4.89 -2.32 -19.02
N ASP A 280 -6.01 -1.63 -18.75
CA ASP A 280 -6.62 -0.67 -19.68
C ASP A 280 -5.99 0.72 -19.44
N GLU A 281 -5.13 1.15 -20.35
CA GLU A 281 -4.36 2.39 -20.23
C GLU A 281 -5.24 3.64 -20.13
N GLU A 282 -6.36 3.69 -20.87
CA GLU A 282 -7.26 4.84 -20.86
C GLU A 282 -8.03 4.90 -19.54
N ALA A 283 -8.53 3.75 -19.08
CA ALA A 283 -9.21 3.65 -17.79
C ALA A 283 -8.25 3.96 -16.62
N ILE A 284 -6.99 3.51 -16.68
CA ILE A 284 -5.95 3.85 -15.69
C ILE A 284 -5.75 5.36 -15.65
N LYS A 285 -5.58 6.01 -16.80
CA LYS A 285 -5.33 7.45 -16.86
C LYS A 285 -6.46 8.25 -16.19
N ASN A 286 -7.71 7.91 -16.51
CA ASN A 286 -8.89 8.55 -15.91
C ASN A 286 -8.95 8.32 -14.38
N LEU A 287 -8.63 7.11 -13.94
CA LEU A 287 -8.59 6.74 -12.52
C LEU A 287 -7.48 7.50 -11.79
N VAL A 288 -6.29 7.61 -12.39
CA VAL A 288 -5.13 8.33 -11.85
C VAL A 288 -5.41 9.81 -11.71
N ASP A 289 -5.92 10.46 -12.76
CA ASP A 289 -6.24 11.89 -12.76
C ASP A 289 -7.29 12.24 -11.69
N LYS A 290 -8.24 11.33 -11.43
CA LYS A 290 -9.28 11.52 -10.42
C LYS A 290 -8.75 11.32 -8.99
N ASN A 291 -7.92 10.30 -8.79
CA ASN A 291 -7.67 9.74 -7.45
C ASN A 291 -6.23 9.89 -6.92
N PHE A 292 -5.25 10.22 -7.77
CA PHE A 292 -3.83 10.26 -7.39
C PHE A 292 -3.15 11.61 -7.63
N ARG A 293 -3.81 12.55 -8.32
CA ARG A 293 -3.33 13.91 -8.61
C ARG A 293 -4.09 14.99 -7.81
#